data_AF-A0A838H4X9-F1
#
_entry.id   AF-A0A838H4X9-F1
#
_cell.length_a   1.000
_cell.length_b   1.000
_cell.length_c   1.000
_cell.angle_alpha   90.00
_cell.angle_beta   90.00
_cell.angle_gamma   90.00
#
_symmetry.space_group_name_H-M   'P 1'
#
loop_
_entity.id
_entity.type
_entity.pdbx_description
1 polymer ?
#
loop_
_entity_poly.entity_id
_entity_poly.type
_entity_poly.pdbx_seq_one_letter_code
_entity_poly.pdbx_strand_id
1 'polypeptide(L)' 'MAFPWRRRNKPGTLRTAESDDTRYLQEWVAARRGIEGFVEPRTAVTDTTLLLVAVDGEWT' A
#
# COMPACT_ATOMS: atom_id res chain seq x y z
N MET A 1 -4.61 40.57 1.90
CA MET A 1 -4.47 39.51 0.90
C MET A 1 -3.61 38.41 1.50
N ALA A 2 -4.16 37.25 1.84
CA ALA A 2 -3.41 36.12 2.38
C ALA A 2 -3.21 35.08 1.28
N PHE A 3 -1.95 34.83 0.89
CA PHE A 3 -1.61 33.78 -0.07
C PHE A 3 -1.76 32.41 0.60
N PRO A 4 -2.58 31.49 0.06
CA PRO A 4 -2.70 30.16 0.64
C PRO A 4 -1.43 29.36 0.32
N TRP A 5 -0.58 29.17 1.33
CA TRP A 5 0.55 28.25 1.25
C TRP A 5 0.01 26.82 1.16
N ARG A 6 -0.09 26.30 -0.07
CA ARG A 6 -0.26 24.87 -0.32
C ARG A 6 0.93 24.12 0.29
N ARG A 7 0.72 23.37 1.37
CA ARG A 7 1.70 22.38 1.84
C ARG A 7 1.98 21.42 0.68
N ARG A 8 3.16 21.54 0.11
CA ARG A 8 3.68 20.65 -0.91
C ARG A 8 4.25 19.44 -0.18
N ASN A 9 3.67 18.26 -0.41
CA ASN A 9 4.19 17.01 0.13
C ASN A 9 5.67 16.89 -0.27
N LYS A 10 6.53 16.64 0.72
CA LYS A 10 7.97 16.47 0.48
C LYS A 10 8.18 15.15 -0.26
N PRO A 11 9.06 15.10 -1.26
CA PRO A 11 9.48 13.84 -1.87
C PRO A 11 9.97 12.88 -0.77
N GLY A 12 9.45 11.64 -0.76
CA GLY A 12 9.78 10.63 0.26
C GLY A 12 8.78 10.47 1.40
N THR A 13 7.68 11.23 1.44
CA THR A 13 6.57 10.91 2.36
C THR A 13 5.72 9.78 1.77
N LEU A 14 5.89 8.57 2.29
CA LEU A 14 4.99 7.45 2.02
C LEU A 14 3.62 7.73 2.65
N ARG A 15 2.54 7.29 1.99
CA ARG A 15 1.20 7.36 2.59
C ARG A 15 1.13 6.33 3.72
N THR A 16 0.62 6.74 4.87
CA THR A 16 0.30 5.82 5.97
C THR A 16 -0.76 4.82 5.51
N ALA A 17 -0.63 3.55 5.92
CA ALA A 17 -1.68 2.56 5.72
C ALA A 17 -2.95 2.95 6.49
N GLU A 18 -4.10 2.91 5.82
CA GLU A 18 -5.40 3.25 6.41
C GLU A 18 -6.30 2.01 6.49
N SER A 19 -7.36 2.06 7.30
CA SER A 19 -8.29 0.93 7.47
C SER A 19 -8.92 0.47 6.15
N ASP A 20 -9.13 1.39 5.21
CA ASP A 20 -9.64 1.08 3.87
C ASP A 20 -8.68 0.22 3.05
N ASP A 21 -7.36 0.33 3.28
CA ASP A 21 -6.36 -0.50 2.59
C ASP A 21 -6.46 -1.94 3.06
N THR A 22 -6.67 -2.14 4.37
CA THR A 22 -6.84 -3.49 4.93
C THR A 22 -8.12 -4.13 4.40
N ARG A 23 -9.21 -3.37 4.34
CA ARG A 23 -10.49 -3.85 3.78
C ARG A 23 -10.34 -4.22 2.31
N TYR A 24 -9.69 -3.37 1.52
CA TYR A 24 -9.42 -3.65 0.11
C TYR A 24 -8.63 -4.96 -0.07
N LEU A 25 -7.54 -5.15 0.68
CA LEU A 25 -6.74 -6.38 0.58
C LEU A 25 -7.52 -7.62 1.00
N GLN A 26 -8.37 -7.52 2.03
CA GLN A 26 -9.25 -8.62 2.44
C GLN A 26 -10.25 -8.99 1.34
N GLU A 27 -10.91 -8.01 0.74
CA GLU A 27 -11.84 -8.20 -0.37
C GLU A 27 -11.11 -8.81 -1.59
N TRP A 28 -9.90 -8.34 -1.90
CA TRP A 28 -9.10 -8.82 -3.01
C TRP A 28 -8.68 -10.29 -2.85
N VAL A 29 -8.23 -10.65 -1.63
CA VAL A 29 -7.85 -12.02 -1.27
C VAL A 29 -9.06 -12.95 -1.29
N ALA A 30 -10.22 -12.50 -0.78
CA ALA A 30 -11.43 -13.31 -0.75
C ALA A 30 -11.95 -13.67 -2.15
N ALA A 31 -11.70 -12.82 -3.15
CA ALA A 31 -12.14 -13.02 -4.52
C ALA A 31 -11.22 -13.96 -5.35
N ARG A 32 -10.02 -14.30 -4.86
CA ARG A 32 -8.98 -15.03 -5.61
C ARG A 32 -8.51 -16.28 -4.87
N ARG A 33 -7.81 -17.16 -5.57
CA ARG A 33 -7.28 -18.43 -5.04
C ARG A 33 -5.82 -18.57 -5.41
N GLY A 34 -5.06 -19.32 -4.60
CA GLY A 34 -3.63 -19.55 -4.84
C GLY A 34 -2.84 -18.25 -4.86
N ILE A 35 -2.85 -17.50 -3.76
CA ILE A 35 -2.16 -16.21 -3.65
C ILE A 35 -0.81 -16.41 -2.95
N GLU A 36 0.25 -15.87 -3.54
CA GLU A 36 1.56 -15.72 -2.93
C GLU A 36 1.74 -14.28 -2.43
N GLY A 37 2.20 -14.13 -1.19
CA GLY A 37 2.44 -12.84 -0.56
C GLY A 37 3.92 -12.58 -0.35
N PHE A 38 4.42 -11.48 -0.90
CA PHE A 38 5.79 -11.01 -0.71
C PHE A 38 5.81 -9.83 0.24
N VAL A 39 6.56 -9.95 1.33
CA VAL A 39 6.66 -8.93 2.37
C VAL A 39 8.08 -8.37 2.37
N GLU A 40 8.19 -7.06 2.20
CA GLU A 40 9.40 -6.33 2.53
C GLU A 40 9.27 -5.81 3.97
N PRO A 41 10.10 -6.27 4.92
CA PRO A 41 10.07 -5.79 6.29
C PRO A 41 10.46 -4.32 6.36
N ARG A 42 9.91 -3.58 7.34
CA ARG A 42 10.31 -2.18 7.57
C ARG A 42 11.82 -2.06 7.75
N THR A 43 12.38 -0.97 7.23
CA THR A 43 13.77 -0.56 7.47
C THR A 43 13.81 0.78 8.22
N ALA A 44 14.97 1.41 8.28
CA ALA A 44 15.11 2.76 8.82
C ALA A 44 14.51 3.85 7.90
N VAL A 45 14.31 3.54 6.62
CA VAL A 45 13.93 4.52 5.58
C VAL A 45 12.63 4.13 4.88
N THR A 46 12.26 2.85 4.89
CA THR A 46 11.04 2.33 4.24
C THR A 46 10.11 1.66 5.25
N ASP A 47 8.81 1.92 5.11
CA ASP A 47 7.78 1.15 5.81
C ASP A 47 7.62 -0.25 5.20
N THR A 48 6.92 -1.13 5.91
CA THR A 48 6.58 -2.47 5.42
C THR A 48 5.77 -2.37 4.13
N THR A 49 6.16 -3.14 3.11
CA THR A 49 5.41 -3.27 1.85
C THR A 49 4.94 -4.71 1.67
N LEU A 50 3.76 -4.89 1.11
CA LEU A 50 3.17 -6.18 0.76
C LEU A 50 2.80 -6.17 -0.72
N LEU A 51 3.20 -7.22 -1.44
CA LEU A 51 2.75 -7.51 -2.81
C LEU A 51 2.04 -8.86 -2.78
N LEU A 52 0.82 -8.91 -3.32
CA LEU A 52 0.04 -10.14 -3.48
C LEU A 52 -0.01 -10.51 -4.96
N VAL A 53 0.26 -11.78 -5.28
CA VAL A 53 0.19 -12.31 -6.65
C VAL A 53 -0.70 -13.55 -6.66
N ALA A 54 -1.77 -13.52 -7.45
CA ALA A 54 -2.65 -14.67 -7.64
C ALA A 54 -2.08 -15.63 -8.69
N VAL A 55 -2.55 -16.89 -8.67
CA VAL A 55 -2.06 -17.96 -9.56
C VAL A 55 -2.24 -17.67 -11.06
N ASP A 56 -3.18 -16.79 -11.41
CA ASP A 56 -3.43 -16.32 -12.78
C ASP A 56 -2.57 -15.11 -13.19
N GLY A 57 -1.75 -14.59 -12.27
CA GLY A 57 -0.84 -13.46 -12.48
C GLY A 57 -1.43 -12.09 -12.15
N GLU A 58 -2.68 -11.99 -11.67
CA GLU A 58 -3.20 -10.73 -11.12
C GLU A 58 -2.43 -10.35 -9.84
N TRP A 59 -2.14 -9.05 -9.67
CA TRP A 59 -1.37 -8.56 -8.53
C TRP A 59 -1.93 -7.27 -7.94
N THR A 60 -1.65 -7.04 -6.66
CA THR A 60 -1.89 -5.78 -5.94
C THR A 60 -0.86 -5.51 -4.86
#